data_AF-A0AAP7W4A0-F1
#
_entry.id   AF-A0AAP7W4A0-F1
#
_cell.length_a   1.000
_cell.length_b   1.000
_cell.length_c   1.000
_cell.angle_alpha   90.00
_cell.angle_beta   90.00
_cell.angle_gamma   90.00
#
_symmetry.space_group_name_H-M   'P 1'
#
loop_
_entity.id
_entity.type
_entity.pdbx_description
1 polymer ?
#
loop_
_entity_poly.entity_id
_entity_poly.type
_entity_poly.pdbx_seq_one_letter_code
_entity_poly.pdbx_strand_id
1 'polypeptide(L)' 'MQNHKKAIEKSGSIMKPNFAETDAQKVKQEIQNDVRAGQGAMTSREAGAMRD' A
#
# COMPACT_ATOMS: atom_id res chain seq x y z
N MET A 1 -13.05 -31.35 15.61
CA MET A 1 -13.15 -30.11 14.82
C MET A 1 -11.75 -29.67 14.46
N GLN A 2 -11.40 -29.69 13.17
CA GLN A 2 -10.03 -29.53 12.69
C GLN A 2 -9.59 -28.07 12.81
N ASN A 3 -8.39 -27.87 13.36
CA ASN A 3 -7.75 -26.58 13.56
C ASN A 3 -7.15 -26.07 12.23
N HIS A 4 -7.78 -25.08 11.59
CA HIS A 4 -7.17 -24.38 10.46
C HIS A 4 -6.47 -23.12 10.96
N LYS A 5 -5.29 -23.32 11.57
CA LYS A 5 -4.33 -22.22 11.72
C LYS A 5 -3.79 -21.94 10.32
N LYS A 6 -4.37 -20.96 9.61
CA LYS A 6 -3.78 -20.39 8.40
C LYS A 6 -2.42 -19.83 8.81
N ALA A 7 -1.36 -20.56 8.47
CA ALA A 7 -0.02 -20.02 8.46
C ALA A 7 -0.06 -18.80 7.53
N ILE A 8 0.05 -17.60 8.09
CA ILE A 8 0.48 -16.44 7.34
C ILE A 8 1.94 -16.76 7.02
N GLU A 9 2.16 -17.50 5.93
CA GLU A 9 3.46 -17.52 5.29
C GLU A 9 3.82 -16.06 5.10
N LYS A 10 4.86 -15.61 5.80
CA LYS A 10 5.44 -14.31 5.56
C LYS A 10 5.93 -14.38 4.12
N SER A 11 5.08 -13.97 3.18
CA SER A 11 5.45 -13.69 1.81
C SER A 11 6.56 -12.66 1.92
N GLY A 12 7.81 -13.14 1.94
CA GLY A 12 8.98 -12.28 1.90
C GLY A 12 8.75 -11.32 0.77
N SER A 13 9.00 -10.03 1.01
CA SER A 13 8.82 -8.97 0.01
C SER A 13 9.28 -9.47 -1.36
N ILE A 14 8.35 -9.64 -2.30
CA ILE A 14 8.64 -10.09 -3.68
C ILE A 14 9.60 -9.10 -4.35
N MET A 15 9.60 -7.85 -3.88
CA MET A 15 10.55 -6.84 -4.28
C MET A 15 11.88 -7.02 -3.52
N LYS A 16 12.96 -7.19 -4.29
CA LYS A 16 14.32 -7.07 -3.78
C LYS A 16 14.53 -5.64 -3.27
N PRO A 17 15.21 -5.43 -2.12
CA PRO A 17 15.64 -4.11 -1.71
C PRO A 17 16.42 -3.44 -2.86
N ASN A 18 16.11 -2.18 -3.15
CA ASN A 18 16.74 -1.38 -4.21
C ASN A 18 16.45 -1.81 -5.66
N PHE A 19 15.52 -2.75 -5.91
CA PHE A 19 15.19 -3.18 -7.28
C PHE A 19 14.72 -2.04 -8.19
N ALA A 20 14.00 -1.07 -7.62
CA ALA A 20 13.34 -0.04 -8.41
C ALA A 20 14.20 1.21 -8.66
N GLU A 21 15.46 1.25 -8.18
CA GLU A 21 16.39 2.41 -8.26
C GLU A 21 15.71 3.78 -8.04
N THR A 22 14.61 3.80 -7.28
CA THR A 22 13.74 4.97 -7.26
C THR A 22 14.24 5.92 -6.19
N ASP A 23 14.32 7.19 -6.54
CA ASP A 23 14.63 8.22 -5.56
C ASP A 23 13.43 8.40 -4.61
N ALA A 24 13.63 8.01 -3.35
CA ALA A 24 12.61 8.10 -2.32
C ALA A 24 12.12 9.54 -2.09
N GLN A 25 12.98 10.56 -2.28
CA GLN A 25 12.60 11.96 -2.15
C GLN A 25 11.68 12.38 -3.30
N LYS A 26 12.01 11.96 -4.52
CA LYS A 26 11.18 12.21 -5.71
C LYS A 26 9.82 11.54 -5.59
N VAL A 27 9.79 10.26 -5.20
CA VAL A 27 8.54 9.50 -4.99
C VAL A 27 7.66 10.16 -3.93
N LYS A 28 8.26 10.60 -2.82
CA LYS A 28 7.51 11.33 -1.78
C LYS A 28 6.88 12.61 -2.33
N GLN A 29 7.61 13.36 -3.15
CA GLN A 29 7.11 14.60 -3.75
C GLN A 29 5.97 14.34 -4.75
N GLU A 30 6.09 13.28 -5.56
CA GLU A 30 5.04 12.85 -6.50
C GLU A 30 3.77 12.45 -5.75
N ILE A 31 3.87 11.59 -4.72
CA ILE A 31 2.71 11.20 -3.90
C ILE A 31 2.01 12.42 -3.28
N GLN A 32 2.79 13.41 -2.78
CA GLN A 32 2.20 14.63 -2.23
C GLN A 32 1.44 15.45 -3.28
N ASN A 33 1.96 15.50 -4.50
CA ASN A 33 1.31 16.20 -5.60
C ASN A 33 0.04 15.47 -6.04
N ASP A 34 0.09 14.15 -6.15
CA ASP A 34 -1.04 13.30 -6.52
C ASP A 34 -2.17 13.44 -5.51
N VAL A 35 -1.86 13.35 -4.21
CA VAL A 35 -2.84 13.56 -3.13
C VAL A 35 -3.45 14.96 -3.19
N ARG A 36 -2.66 16.00 -3.47
CA ARG A 36 -3.18 17.38 -3.66
C ARG A 36 -4.08 17.50 -4.89
N ALA A 37 -3.77 16.76 -5.94
CA ALA A 37 -4.60 16.67 -7.15
C ALA A 37 -5.84 15.76 -6.96
N GLY A 38 -6.03 15.17 -5.77
CA GLY A 38 -7.10 14.23 -5.47
C GLY A 38 -6.86 12.82 -6.01
N GLN A 39 -5.71 12.55 -6.63
CA GLN A 39 -5.34 11.23 -7.13
C GLN A 39 -4.86 10.36 -5.97
N GLY A 40 -5.60 9.30 -5.67
CA GLY A 40 -5.33 8.44 -4.52
C GLY A 40 -5.65 9.06 -3.16
N ALA A 41 -6.23 10.27 -3.11
CA ALA A 41 -6.78 10.84 -1.90
C ALA A 41 -8.13 10.15 -1.60
N MET A 42 -8.14 9.28 -0.59
CA MET A 42 -9.37 8.62 -0.15
C MET A 42 -9.90 9.33 1.09
N THR A 43 -11.13 9.85 1.02
CA THR A 43 -11.76 10.44 2.21
C THR A 43 -12.20 9.35 3.17
N SER A 44 -12.33 9.68 4.47
CA SER A 44 -12.75 8.71 5.50
C SER A 44 -14.12 8.08 5.21
N ARG A 45 -14.99 8.80 4.52
CA ARG A 45 -16.29 8.32 4.05
C ARG A 45 -16.13 7.24 2.98
N GLU A 46 -15.31 7.49 1.98
CA GLU A 46 -15.07 6.55 0.87
C GLU A 46 -14.35 5.29 1.38
N ALA A 47 -13.33 5.46 2.23
CA ALA A 47 -12.63 4.33 2.85
C ALA A 47 -13.54 3.48 3.76
N GLY A 48 -14.52 4.12 4.42
CA GLY A 48 -15.49 3.44 5.27
C GLY A 48 -16.48 2.56 4.49
N ALA A 49 -16.73 2.89 3.23
CA ALA A 49 -17.63 2.17 2.32
C ALA A 49 -16.91 1.15 1.41
N MET A 50 -15.68 0.78 1.74
CA MET A 50 -14.94 -0.31 1.08
C MET A 50 -14.86 -1.57 1.95
N ARG A 51 -15.59 -1.60 3.07
CA ARG A 51 -15.52 -2.67 4.09
C ARG A 51 -16.65 -3.70 3.97
N ASP A 52 -17.57 -3.49 3.04
CA ASP A 52 -18.73 -4.29 2.72
C ASP A 52 -18.49 -5.33 1.61
#